data_AF-A0AAV3XFC8-F1
#
_entry.id   AF-A0AAV3XFC8-F1
#
_cell.length_a   1.000
_cell.length_b   1.000
_cell.length_c   1.000
_cell.angle_alpha   90.00
_cell.angle_beta   90.00
_cell.angle_gamma   90.00
#
_symmetry.space_group_name_H-M   'P 1'
#
loop_
_entity.id
_entity.type
_entity.pdbx_description
1 polymer ?
#
loop_
_entity_poly.entity_id
_entity_poly.type
_entity_poly.pdbx_seq_one_letter_code
_entity_poly.pdbx_strand_id
1 'polypeptide(L)'
;MKVKGDKSPFDGDLVYWSSRLGTHPQMPSRKAALLQQQKGKCPWCGLSFQEWDVMEVDHKIPKALGGRDEYKNLQLLHRHCHDEKTAIDLIKIRKKEHSKNFNKLAQQWEKVEWEWINDIPVIKSQTGRKSHSDKGKHIE
;
A
#
# COMPACT_ATOMS: atom_id res chain seq x y z
N MET A 1 -17.76 -26.28 -22.07
CA MET A 1 -18.48 -25.49 -23.09
C MET A 1 -17.70 -25.50 -24.39
N LYS A 2 -18.31 -25.85 -25.54
CA LYS A 2 -17.64 -25.78 -26.86
C LYS A 2 -17.50 -24.31 -27.30
N VAL A 3 -16.36 -23.95 -27.89
CA VAL A 3 -16.15 -22.62 -28.51
C VAL A 3 -17.04 -22.53 -29.77
N LYS A 4 -17.62 -21.36 -30.07
CA LYS A 4 -18.34 -21.15 -31.35
C LYS A 4 -17.34 -21.32 -32.51
N GLY A 5 -17.71 -22.03 -33.56
CA GLY A 5 -16.75 -22.59 -34.53
C GLY A 5 -15.80 -21.60 -35.20
N ASP A 6 -16.24 -20.37 -35.42
CA ASP A 6 -15.50 -19.27 -36.04
C ASP A 6 -14.81 -18.34 -35.02
N LYS A 7 -14.99 -18.59 -33.72
CA LYS A 7 -14.44 -17.75 -32.65
C LYS A 7 -13.04 -18.19 -32.25
N SER A 8 -12.13 -17.23 -32.24
CA SER A 8 -10.73 -17.38 -31.82
C SER A 8 -10.44 -16.44 -30.65
N PRO A 9 -9.64 -16.80 -29.64
CA PRO A 9 -9.20 -15.87 -28.60
C PRO A 9 -8.56 -14.58 -29.15
N PHE A 10 -8.15 -14.60 -30.42
CA PHE A 10 -7.52 -13.51 -31.15
C PHE A 10 -8.48 -12.79 -32.14
N ASP A 11 -9.76 -13.14 -32.17
CA ASP A 11 -10.77 -12.56 -33.09
C ASP A 11 -11.27 -11.16 -32.67
N GLY A 12 -10.82 -10.65 -31.53
CA GLY A 12 -11.23 -9.35 -31.02
C GLY A 12 -12.62 -9.32 -30.38
N ASP A 13 -13.32 -10.45 -30.24
CA ASP A 13 -14.61 -10.56 -29.53
C ASP A 13 -14.40 -10.62 -28.01
N LEU A 14 -13.90 -9.52 -27.47
CA LEU A 14 -13.52 -9.37 -26.05
C LEU A 14 -14.70 -9.61 -25.09
N VAL A 15 -15.93 -9.36 -25.54
CA VAL A 15 -17.16 -9.59 -24.77
C VAL A 15 -17.46 -11.09 -24.66
N TYR A 16 -17.33 -11.84 -25.76
CA TYR A 16 -17.49 -13.30 -25.76
C TYR A 16 -16.46 -13.99 -24.87
N TRP A 17 -15.19 -13.61 -24.98
CA TRP A 17 -14.09 -14.23 -24.22
C TRP A 17 -14.11 -13.88 -22.73
N SER A 18 -14.42 -12.63 -22.36
CA SER A 18 -14.56 -12.24 -20.95
C SER A 18 -15.75 -12.92 -20.26
N SER A 19 -16.87 -13.08 -20.97
CA SER A 19 -18.04 -13.81 -20.48
C SER A 19 -17.73 -15.30 -20.24
N ARG A 20 -16.92 -15.91 -21.11
CA ARG A 20 -16.45 -17.31 -20.97
C ARG A 20 -15.51 -17.50 -19.78
N LEU A 21 -14.57 -16.58 -19.60
CA LEU A 21 -13.67 -16.56 -18.44
C LEU A 21 -14.45 -16.45 -17.13
N GLY A 22 -15.43 -15.55 -17.04
CA GLY A 22 -16.24 -15.35 -15.83
C GLY A 22 -17.17 -16.52 -15.49
N THR A 23 -17.54 -17.33 -16.48
CA THR A 23 -18.45 -18.49 -16.32
C THR A 23 -17.73 -19.83 -16.19
N HIS A 24 -16.39 -19.82 -16.17
CA HIS A 24 -15.60 -21.03 -16.00
C HIS A 24 -15.85 -21.64 -14.60
N PRO A 25 -16.12 -22.95 -14.46
CA PRO A 25 -16.45 -23.57 -13.18
C PRO A 25 -15.39 -23.41 -12.09
N GLN A 26 -14.12 -23.27 -12.49
CA GLN A 26 -12.99 -23.07 -11.56
C GLN A 26 -12.72 -21.58 -11.26
N MET A 27 -13.47 -20.65 -11.84
CA MET A 27 -13.32 -19.22 -11.59
C MET A 27 -13.92 -18.87 -10.21
N PRO A 28 -13.14 -18.29 -9.28
CA PRO A 28 -13.69 -17.81 -8.02
C PRO A 28 -14.73 -16.71 -8.26
N SER A 29 -15.87 -16.79 -7.57
CA SER A 29 -17.01 -15.86 -7.72
C SER A 29 -16.60 -14.39 -7.61
N ARG A 30 -15.66 -14.08 -6.69
CA ARG A 30 -15.11 -12.72 -6.51
C ARG A 30 -14.39 -12.22 -7.75
N LYS A 31 -13.58 -13.05 -8.40
CA LYS A 31 -12.85 -12.70 -9.63
C LYS A 31 -13.82 -12.57 -10.80
N ALA A 32 -14.79 -13.48 -10.92
CA ALA A 32 -15.83 -13.40 -11.96
C ALA A 32 -16.64 -12.10 -11.87
N ALA A 33 -17.07 -11.70 -10.67
CA ALA A 33 -17.80 -10.46 -10.45
C ALA A 33 -16.99 -9.22 -10.85
N LEU A 34 -15.72 -9.16 -10.46
CA LEU A 34 -14.82 -8.05 -10.83
C LEU A 34 -14.52 -8.03 -12.33
N LEU A 35 -14.31 -9.19 -12.95
CA LEU A 35 -14.10 -9.31 -14.39
C LEU A 35 -15.30 -8.76 -15.18
N GLN A 36 -16.52 -9.13 -14.77
CA GLN A 36 -17.76 -8.61 -15.36
C GLN A 36 -17.89 -7.10 -15.16
N GLN A 37 -17.67 -6.61 -13.93
CA GLN A 37 -17.75 -5.18 -13.60
C GLN A 37 -16.75 -4.35 -14.43
N GLN A 38 -15.58 -4.91 -14.70
CA GLN A 38 -14.51 -4.27 -15.47
C GLN A 38 -14.60 -4.52 -16.97
N LYS A 39 -15.66 -5.19 -17.44
CA LYS A 39 -15.85 -5.55 -18.86
C LYS A 39 -14.65 -6.30 -19.44
N GLY A 40 -14.06 -7.18 -18.63
CA GLY A 40 -12.92 -8.00 -19.02
C GLY A 40 -11.60 -7.25 -19.16
N LYS A 41 -11.47 -6.00 -18.70
CA LYS A 41 -10.25 -5.19 -18.84
C LYS A 41 -9.54 -4.98 -17.51
N CYS A 42 -8.21 -5.00 -17.55
CA CYS A 42 -7.36 -4.58 -16.45
C CYS A 42 -7.40 -3.04 -16.32
N PRO A 43 -7.82 -2.45 -15.18
CA PRO A 43 -7.89 -1.01 -15.02
C PRO A 43 -6.52 -0.31 -14.99
N TRP A 44 -5.44 -1.08 -14.80
CA TRP A 44 -4.06 -0.54 -14.76
C TRP A 44 -3.48 -0.34 -16.17
N CYS A 45 -3.45 -1.39 -16.99
CA CYS A 45 -2.88 -1.32 -18.34
C CYS A 45 -3.93 -1.11 -19.46
N GLY A 46 -5.22 -1.24 -19.16
CA GLY A 46 -6.31 -1.09 -20.13
C GLY A 46 -6.52 -2.29 -21.05
N LEU A 47 -5.63 -3.29 -21.02
CA LEU A 47 -5.71 -4.50 -21.83
C LEU A 47 -6.75 -5.48 -21.27
N SER A 48 -7.29 -6.32 -22.15
CA SER A 48 -8.23 -7.38 -21.77
C SER A 48 -7.52 -8.59 -21.18
N PHE A 49 -8.17 -9.23 -20.22
CA PHE A 49 -7.72 -10.51 -19.66
C PHE A 49 -7.92 -11.65 -20.66
N GLN A 50 -6.92 -12.52 -20.72
CA GLN A 50 -6.87 -13.74 -21.52
C GLN A 50 -6.89 -14.98 -20.62
N GLU A 51 -7.13 -16.16 -21.21
CA GLU A 51 -7.26 -17.43 -20.47
C GLU A 51 -5.98 -17.85 -19.75
N TRP A 52 -4.82 -17.49 -20.31
CA TRP A 52 -3.50 -17.77 -19.72
C TRP A 52 -3.01 -16.68 -18.76
N ASP A 53 -3.75 -15.59 -18.57
CA ASP A 53 -3.33 -14.53 -17.67
C ASP A 53 -3.51 -14.92 -16.21
N VAL A 54 -2.50 -14.60 -15.40
CA VAL A 54 -2.63 -14.67 -13.94
C VAL A 54 -3.33 -13.40 -13.45
N MET A 55 -4.56 -13.59 -12.98
CA MET A 55 -5.42 -12.52 -12.48
C MET A 55 -5.39 -12.44 -10.95
N GLU A 56 -5.17 -11.25 -10.40
CA GLU A 56 -5.09 -11.02 -8.95
C GLU A 56 -6.07 -9.94 -8.52
N VAL A 57 -6.66 -10.11 -7.33
CA VAL A 57 -7.57 -9.14 -6.74
C VAL A 57 -6.75 -8.13 -5.94
N ASP A 58 -6.92 -6.87 -6.25
CA ASP A 58 -6.19 -5.73 -5.68
C ASP A 58 -7.16 -4.68 -5.09
N HIS A 59 -6.67 -3.92 -4.11
CA HIS A 59 -7.38 -2.75 -3.57
C HIS A 59 -6.92 -1.47 -4.26
N LYS A 60 -7.86 -0.74 -4.91
CA LYS A 60 -7.60 0.58 -5.55
C LYS A 60 -6.94 1.55 -4.58
N ILE A 61 -7.47 1.63 -3.36
CA ILE A 61 -6.84 2.27 -2.21
C ILE A 61 -6.27 1.16 -1.33
N PRO A 62 -4.95 1.12 -1.09
CA PRO A 62 -4.33 0.13 -0.21
C PRO A 62 -4.92 0.14 1.20
N LYS A 63 -5.01 -1.04 1.83
CA LYS A 63 -5.50 -1.17 3.22
C LYS A 63 -4.71 -0.29 4.20
N ALA A 64 -3.38 -0.26 4.07
CA ALA A 64 -2.49 0.58 4.89
C ALA A 64 -2.78 2.10 4.74
N LEU A 65 -3.34 2.50 3.60
CA LEU A 65 -3.76 3.88 3.37
C LEU A 65 -5.21 4.16 3.78
N GLY A 66 -5.95 3.16 4.26
CA GLY A 66 -7.33 3.28 4.75
C GLY A 66 -8.37 2.67 3.80
N GLY A 67 -7.94 1.96 2.75
CA GLY A 67 -8.87 1.30 1.84
C GLY A 67 -9.57 0.11 2.47
N ARG A 68 -10.89 0.03 2.30
CA ARG A 68 -11.73 -1.05 2.82
C ARG A 68 -11.82 -2.21 1.83
N ASP A 69 -12.13 -3.40 2.35
CA ASP A 69 -12.33 -4.62 1.54
C ASP A 69 -13.75 -4.69 0.98
N GLU A 70 -14.07 -3.80 0.04
CA GLU A 70 -15.41 -3.63 -0.52
C GLU A 70 -15.35 -3.55 -2.04
N TYR A 71 -16.35 -4.10 -2.74
CA TYR A 71 -16.34 -4.20 -4.22
C TYR A 71 -16.06 -2.87 -4.93
N LYS A 72 -16.47 -1.72 -4.38
CA LYS A 72 -16.14 -0.40 -4.95
C LYS A 72 -14.63 -0.09 -4.94
N ASN A 73 -13.91 -0.60 -3.94
CA ASN A 73 -12.46 -0.45 -3.76
C ASN A 73 -11.66 -1.64 -4.31
N LEU A 74 -12.31 -2.72 -4.74
CA LEU A 74 -11.63 -3.86 -5.35
C LEU A 74 -11.48 -3.67 -6.86
N GLN A 75 -10.42 -4.24 -7.40
CA GLN A 75 -10.18 -4.38 -8.83
C GLN A 75 -9.44 -5.70 -9.12
N LEU A 76 -9.61 -6.22 -10.32
CA LEU A 76 -8.86 -7.34 -10.86
C LEU A 76 -7.75 -6.80 -11.76
N LEU A 77 -6.52 -7.25 -11.54
CA LEU A 77 -5.32 -6.85 -12.28
C LEU A 77 -4.59 -8.06 -12.86
N HIS A 78 -3.81 -7.85 -13.92
CA HIS A 78 -2.76 -8.81 -14.29
C HIS A 78 -1.70 -8.84 -13.18
N ARG A 79 -1.06 -10.00 -12.98
CA ARG A 79 0.02 -10.14 -11.98
C ARG A 79 1.10 -9.06 -12.08
N HIS A 80 1.65 -8.82 -13.28
CA HIS A 80 2.67 -7.78 -13.46
C HIS A 80 2.15 -6.36 -13.16
N CYS A 81 0.90 -6.06 -13.53
CA CYS A 81 0.26 -4.78 -13.20
C CYS A 81 0.10 -4.61 -11.68
N HIS A 82 -0.22 -5.70 -10.98
CA HIS A 82 -0.35 -5.69 -9.52
C HIS A 82 1.01 -5.47 -8.83
N ASP A 83 2.09 -6.08 -9.33
CA ASP A 83 3.45 -5.84 -8.84
C ASP A 83 3.86 -4.37 -9.02
N GLU A 84 3.64 -3.79 -10.21
CA GLU A 84 3.92 -2.37 -10.49
C GLU A 84 3.13 -1.44 -9.56
N LYS A 85 1.83 -1.68 -9.41
CA LYS A 85 0.98 -0.89 -8.52
C LYS A 85 1.44 -1.00 -7.07
N THR A 86 1.80 -2.20 -6.62
CA THR A 86 2.29 -2.44 -5.25
C THR A 86 3.56 -1.65 -4.96
N ALA A 87 4.50 -1.60 -5.92
CA ALA A 87 5.71 -0.79 -5.77
C ALA A 87 5.38 0.71 -5.56
N ILE A 88 4.43 1.25 -6.31
CA ILE A 88 3.97 2.64 -6.18
C ILE A 88 3.27 2.86 -4.83
N ASP A 89 2.44 1.91 -4.40
CA ASP A 89 1.70 2.00 -3.14
C ASP A 89 2.64 1.98 -1.94
N LEU A 90 3.70 1.18 -1.96
CA LEU A 90 4.72 1.15 -0.91
C LEU A 90 5.40 2.51 -0.73
N ILE A 91 5.66 3.25 -1.81
CA ILE A 91 6.21 4.61 -1.74
C ILE A 91 5.22 5.54 -1.01
N LYS A 92 3.93 5.47 -1.34
CA LYS A 92 2.89 6.30 -0.70
C LYS A 92 2.72 5.95 0.78
N ILE A 93 2.75 4.66 1.12
CA ILE A 93 2.65 4.17 2.49
C ILE A 93 3.80 4.72 3.33
N ARG A 94 5.05 4.56 2.86
CA ARG A 94 6.24 5.09 3.54
C ARG A 94 6.18 6.60 3.75
N LYS A 95 5.73 7.36 2.75
CA LYS A 95 5.55 8.82 2.88
C LYS A 95 4.53 9.18 3.97
N LYS A 96 3.40 8.48 4.06
CA LYS A 96 2.38 8.69 5.10
C LYS A 96 2.92 8.35 6.48
N GLU A 97 3.65 7.25 6.61
CA GLU A 97 4.28 6.85 7.87
C GLU A 97 5.34 7.86 8.32
N HIS A 98 6.20 8.31 7.40
CA HIS A 98 7.20 9.33 7.69
C HIS A 98 6.56 10.64 8.18
N SER A 99 5.49 11.10 7.53
CA SER A 99 4.76 12.30 7.98
C SER A 99 4.15 12.12 9.37
N LYS A 100 3.55 10.96 9.67
CA LYS A 100 3.02 10.66 11.00
C LYS A 100 4.13 10.66 12.06
N ASN A 101 5.28 10.07 11.75
CA ASN A 101 6.43 10.02 12.64
C ASN A 101 6.98 11.42 12.90
N PHE A 102 7.09 12.25 11.86
CA PHE A 102 7.51 13.64 12.00
C PHE A 102 6.57 14.45 12.89
N ASN A 103 5.25 14.33 12.68
CA ASN A 103 4.26 15.02 13.52
C ASN A 103 4.32 14.55 14.98
N LYS A 104 4.47 13.23 15.20
CA LYS A 104 4.64 12.67 16.54
C LYS A 104 5.92 13.18 17.19
N LEU A 105 7.01 13.25 16.43
CA LEU A 105 8.27 13.80 16.90
C LEU A 105 8.11 15.28 17.26
N ALA A 106 7.51 16.11 16.40
CA ALA A 106 7.25 17.52 16.68
C ALA A 106 6.46 17.72 17.99
N GLN A 107 5.38 16.94 18.20
CA GLN A 107 4.64 16.94 19.46
C GLN A 107 5.47 16.53 20.68
N GLN A 108 6.53 15.76 20.51
CA GLN A 108 7.47 15.42 21.59
C GLN A 108 8.46 16.57 21.85
N TRP A 109 8.95 17.25 20.80
CA TRP A 109 9.84 18.40 20.92
C TRP A 109 9.18 19.60 21.59
N GLU A 110 7.87 19.78 21.43
CA GLU A 110 7.09 20.80 22.16
C GLU A 110 7.09 20.59 23.68
N LYS A 111 7.41 19.37 24.17
CA LYS A 111 7.39 19.02 25.60
C LYS A 111 8.73 19.23 26.30
N VAL A 112 9.78 19.58 25.56
CA VAL A 112 11.12 19.76 26.11
C VAL A 112 11.60 21.18 25.81
N GLU A 113 12.38 21.75 26.71
CA GLU A 113 13.07 23.00 26.44
C GLU A 113 14.35 22.70 25.67
N TRP A 114 14.54 23.38 24.54
CA TRP A 114 15.69 23.19 23.66
C TRP A 114 16.12 24.53 23.07
N GLU A 115 17.36 24.61 22.61
CA GLU A 115 17.94 25.79 21.98
C GLU A 115 18.73 25.43 20.72
N TRP A 116 18.83 26.38 19.80
CA TRP A 116 19.68 26.24 18.63
C TRP A 116 21.12 26.57 18.99
N ILE A 117 22.04 25.62 18.79
CA ILE A 117 23.48 25.83 18.89
C ILE A 117 24.09 25.37 17.56
N ASN A 118 24.63 26.30 16.77
CA ASN A 118 25.23 26.01 15.45
C ASN A 118 24.32 25.16 14.56
N ASP A 119 23.05 25.57 14.38
CA ASP A 119 22.04 24.88 13.58
C ASP A 119 21.70 23.45 14.04
N ILE A 120 22.03 23.11 15.30
CA ILE A 120 21.65 21.85 15.94
C ILE A 120 20.70 22.16 17.11
N PRO A 121 19.50 21.55 17.16
CA PRO A 121 18.62 21.67 18.32
C PRO A 121 19.18 20.83 19.48
N VAL A 122 19.57 21.48 20.57
CA VAL A 122 20.13 20.86 21.79
C VAL A 122 19.12 20.99 22.93
N ILE A 123 18.77 19.86 23.55
CA ILE A 123 17.85 19.83 24.71
C ILE A 123 18.56 20.41 25.93
N LYS A 124 17.94 21.37 26.60
CA LYS A 124 18.47 21.93 27.85
C LYS A 124 18.31 20.89 28.96
N SER A 125 19.42 20.33 29.46
CA SER A 125 19.37 19.43 30.61
C SER A 125 18.96 20.21 31.86
N GLN A 126 17.98 19.73 32.62
CA GLN A 126 17.75 20.21 33.99
C GLN A 126 19.07 20.07 34.77
N THR A 127 19.62 21.20 35.20
CA THR A 127 20.80 21.27 36.06
C THR A 127 20.51 20.51 37.36
N GLY A 128 21.24 19.42 37.64
CA GLY A 128 21.03 18.70 38.89
C GLY A 128 21.69 17.34 39.12
N ARG A 129 22.88 17.04 38.58
CA ARG A 129 23.75 16.08 39.28
C ARG A 129 24.53 16.88 40.33
N LYS A 130 24.07 16.84 41.60
CA LYS A 130 24.92 17.23 42.74
C LYS A 130 26.16 16.35 42.68
N SER A 131 27.31 16.93 42.36
CA SER A 131 28.59 16.34 42.72
C SER A 131 28.62 16.23 44.24
N HIS A 132 28.63 15.00 44.76
CA HIS A 132 28.90 14.74 46.17
C HIS A 132 30.32 15.27 46.44
N SER A 133 30.44 16.44 47.10
CA SER A 133 31.73 16.91 47.57
C SER A 133 32.15 15.98 48.71
N ASP A 134 33.16 15.16 48.46
CA ASP A 134 33.80 14.37 49.50
C ASP A 134 34.57 15.36 50.39
N LYS A 135 33.99 15.72 51.54
CA LYS A 135 34.69 16.49 52.56
C LYS A 135 35.66 15.53 53.23
N GLY A 136 36.90 15.55 52.76
CA GLY A 136 38.04 14.95 53.45
C GLY A 136 38.06 15.42 54.90
N LYS A 137 37.82 14.49 55.83
CA LYS A 137 38.06 14.68 57.25
C LYS A 137 39.57 14.89 57.44
N HIS A 138 39.93 16.08 57.90
CA HIS A 138 41.16 16.28 58.66
C HIS A 138 41.12 15.37 59.89
N ILE A 139 42.17 14.60 60.09
CA ILE A 139 42.54 14.02 61.38
C ILE A 139 44.01 14.41 61.58
N GLU A 140 44.26 15.02 62.73
CA GLU A 140 45.56 15.46 63.26
C GLU A 140 46.53 14.29 63.47
#